data_AF-A0A7C7NUZ5-F1
#
_entry.id   AF-A0A7C7NUZ5-F1
#
_cell.length_a   1.000
_cell.length_b   1.000
_cell.length_c   1.000
_cell.angle_alpha   90.00
_cell.angle_beta   90.00
_cell.angle_gamma   90.00
#
_symmetry.space_group_name_H-M   'P 1'
#
loop_
_entity.id
_entity.type
_entity.pdbx_description
1 polymer ?
#
loop_
_entity_poly.entity_id
_entity_poly.type
_entity_poly.pdbx_seq_one_letter_code
_entity_poly.pdbx_strand_id
1 'polypeptide(L)' 'MDANVEEAQARSAAELEPDLTFLGGDVCKQSHHTQTYFWSPTSVNLDAEERIHVTDRNRHRIQVFQRPS' A
#
# COMPACT_ATOMS: atom_id res chain seq x y z
N MET A 1 -7.54 26.12 -0.11
CA MET A 1 -6.56 25.37 0.69
C MET A 1 -6.09 24.24 -0.18
N ASP A 2 -5.03 24.44 -0.93
CA ASP A 2 -4.48 23.40 -1.80
C ASP A 2 -3.68 22.44 -0.94
N ALA A 3 -4.28 21.28 -0.67
CA ALA A 3 -3.56 20.15 -0.12
C ALA A 3 -2.43 19.79 -1.08
N ASN A 4 -1.21 19.71 -0.56
CA ASN A 4 0.06 19.45 -1.26
C ASN A 4 -0.07 18.85 -2.68
N VAL A 5 0.01 19.71 -3.70
CA VAL A 5 -0.15 19.32 -5.13
C VAL A 5 0.90 18.29 -5.56
N GLU A 6 2.11 18.39 -5.02
CA GLU A 6 3.23 17.48 -5.35
C GLU A 6 2.95 16.06 -4.85
N GLU A 7 2.37 15.93 -3.65
CA GLU A 7 1.92 14.65 -3.10
C GLU A 7 0.77 14.05 -3.93
N ALA A 8 -0.19 14.88 -4.35
CA ALA A 8 -1.29 14.42 -5.19
C ALA A 8 -0.80 13.89 -6.55
N GLN A 9 0.16 14.58 -7.17
CA GLN A 9 0.77 14.14 -8.43
C GLN A 9 1.55 12.82 -8.26
N ALA A 10 2.36 12.71 -7.19
CA ALA A 10 3.10 11.48 -6.88
C ALA A 10 2.16 10.30 -6.60
N ARG A 11 1.03 10.56 -5.93
CA ARG A 11 0.00 9.56 -5.66
C ARG A 11 -0.70 9.10 -6.94
N SER A 12 -1.03 10.01 -7.85
CA SER A 12 -1.64 9.65 -9.13
C SER A 12 -0.69 8.89 -10.06
N ALA A 13 0.62 9.13 -9.95
CA ALA A 13 1.63 8.44 -10.74
C ALA A 13 2.04 7.07 -10.16
N ALA A 14 1.76 6.81 -8.89
CA ALA A 14 2.07 5.53 -8.25
C ALA A 14 0.97 4.50 -8.58
N GLU A 15 1.36 3.35 -9.13
CA GLU A 15 0.46 2.21 -9.37
C GLU A 15 0.04 1.56 -8.02
N LEU A 16 -0.89 2.20 -7.32
CA LEU A 16 -1.29 1.85 -5.95
C LEU A 16 -2.46 0.88 -5.88
N GLU A 17 -3.03 0.48 -7.01
CA GLU A 17 -4.14 -0.48 -7.06
C GLU A 17 -3.60 -1.91 -7.03
N PRO A 18 -3.94 -2.73 -6.01
CA PRO A 18 -3.56 -4.12 -6.00
C PRO A 18 -4.29 -4.92 -7.07
N ASP A 19 -3.60 -5.89 -7.66
CA ASP A 19 -4.23 -6.88 -8.52
C ASP A 19 -5.13 -7.77 -7.66
N LEU A 20 -6.44 -7.63 -7.78
CA LEU A 20 -7.43 -8.38 -6.99
C LEU A 20 -7.81 -9.73 -7.61
N THR A 21 -7.18 -10.14 -8.72
CA THR A 21 -7.51 -11.40 -9.41
C THR A 21 -7.34 -12.63 -8.51
N PHE A 22 -6.46 -12.56 -7.51
CA PHE A 22 -6.25 -13.64 -6.53
C PHE A 22 -7.44 -13.87 -5.57
N LEU A 23 -8.41 -12.95 -5.51
CA LEU A 23 -9.57 -13.06 -4.61
C LEU A 23 -10.68 -13.99 -5.12
N GLY A 24 -10.55 -14.53 -6.35
CA GLY A 24 -11.44 -15.58 -6.86
C GLY A 24 -12.93 -15.21 -6.96
N GLY A 25 -13.28 -13.92 -6.91
CA GLY A 25 -14.66 -13.43 -7.03
C GLY A 25 -15.49 -13.49 -5.74
N ASP A 26 -14.87 -13.74 -4.57
CA ASP A 26 -15.58 -13.65 -3.29
C ASP A 26 -15.89 -12.18 -2.94
N VAL A 27 -17.15 -11.77 -3.10
CA VAL A 27 -17.66 -10.42 -2.81
C VAL A 27 -17.28 -9.95 -1.40
N CYS A 28 -17.37 -10.82 -0.39
CA CYS A 28 -16.98 -10.50 0.98
C CYS A 28 -15.48 -10.20 1.13
N LYS A 29 -14.61 -10.87 0.36
CA LYS A 29 -13.16 -10.60 0.37
C LYS A 29 -12.82 -9.34 -0.41
N GLN A 30 -13.51 -9.08 -1.53
CA GLN A 30 -13.35 -7.85 -2.31
C GLN A 30 -13.72 -6.59 -1.51
N SER A 31 -14.82 -6.59 -0.76
CA SER A 31 -15.20 -5.44 0.08
C SER A 31 -14.22 -5.21 1.24
N HIS A 32 -13.57 -6.25 1.74
CA HIS A 32 -12.48 -6.12 2.72
C HIS A 32 -11.15 -5.66 2.09
N HIS A 33 -10.92 -5.98 0.81
CA HIS A 33 -9.69 -5.72 0.05
C HIS A 33 -9.79 -4.57 -0.95
N THR A 34 -10.80 -3.71 -0.87
CA THR A 34 -10.87 -2.48 -1.70
C THR A 34 -9.91 -1.42 -1.14
N GLN A 35 -8.64 -1.79 -0.95
CA GLN A 35 -7.63 -0.93 -0.35
C GLN A 35 -6.44 -0.85 -1.27
N THR A 36 -6.14 0.38 -1.71
CA THR A 36 -4.86 0.74 -2.30
C THR A 36 -3.71 0.23 -1.44
N TYR A 37 -2.59 -0.14 -2.06
CA TYR A 37 -1.39 -0.63 -1.38
C TYR A 37 -0.97 0.29 -0.22
N PHE A 38 -1.09 1.60 -0.39
CA PHE A 38 -0.78 2.59 0.64
C PHE A 38 -1.83 3.71 0.69
N TRP A 39 -2.14 4.22 1.89
CA TRP A 39 -2.97 5.42 2.06
C TRP A 39 -2.16 6.65 2.49
N SER A 40 -1.27 6.47 3.46
CA SER A 40 -0.35 7.49 3.94
C SER A 40 0.91 6.80 4.48
N PRO A 41 1.78 6.30 3.57
CA PRO A 41 3.03 5.70 3.99
C PRO A 41 3.92 6.80 4.57
N THR A 42 4.32 6.65 5.83
CA THR A 42 5.14 7.65 6.54
C THR A 42 6.59 7.23 6.69
N SER A 43 6.91 5.95 6.50
CA SER A 43 8.27 5.43 6.70
C SER A 43 8.46 4.12 5.93
N VAL A 44 9.68 3.92 5.42
CA VAL A 44 10.16 2.69 4.78
C VAL A 44 11.48 2.30 5.43
N ASN A 45 11.62 1.06 5.88
CA ASN A 45 12.86 0.52 6.47
C ASN A 45 13.20 -0.84 5.86
N LEU A 46 14.50 -1.15 5.76
CA LEU A 46 15.02 -2.45 5.33
C LEU A 46 15.64 -3.15 6.54
N ASP A 47 15.28 -4.41 6.77
CA ASP A 47 15.89 -5.23 7.82
C ASP A 47 17.07 -6.09 7.32
N ALA A 48 17.71 -6.82 8.25
CA ALA A 48 18.85 -7.68 7.94
C ALA A 48 18.49 -8.90 7.06
N GLU A 49 17.20 -9.24 6.95
CA GLU A 49 16.70 -10.31 6.10
C GLU A 49 16.17 -9.78 4.75
N GLU A 50 16.55 -8.56 4.37
CA GLU A 50 16.15 -7.89 3.13
C GLU A 50 14.61 -7.72 2.98
N ARG A 51 13.89 -7.63 4.09
CA ARG A 51 12.45 -7.34 4.09
C ARG A 51 12.21 -5.84 4.23
N ILE A 52 11.25 -5.33 3.48
CA ILE A 52 10.85 -3.92 3.48
C ILE A 52 9.66 -3.74 4.41
N HIS A 53 9.81 -2.90 5.44
CA HIS A 53 8.76 -2.51 6.37
C HIS A 53 8.21 -1.14 6.00
N VAL A 54 6.92 -1.05 5.69
CA VAL A 54 6.23 0.20 5.38
C VAL A 54 5.21 0.52 6.47
N THR A 55 5.31 1.70 7.09
CA THR A 55 4.35 2.19 8.09
C THR A 55 3.25 3.02 7.40
N ASP A 56 2.00 2.57 7.46
CA ASP A 56 0.83 3.26 6.90
C ASP A 56 0.00 3.90 8.02
N ARG A 57 0.26 5.20 8.27
CA ARG A 57 -0.18 5.89 9.50
C ARG A 57 -1.70 6.01 9.60
N ASN A 58 -2.39 6.31 8.51
CA ASN A 58 -3.84 6.50 8.52
C ASN A 58 -4.62 5.19 8.69
N ARG A 59 -3.95 4.04 8.59
CA ARG A 59 -4.56 2.70 8.73
C ARG A 59 -4.01 1.90 9.92
N HIS A 60 -3.18 2.50 10.76
CA HIS A 60 -2.52 1.83 11.90
C HIS A 60 -1.89 0.48 11.51
N ARG A 61 -1.30 0.41 10.32
CA ARG A 61 -0.81 -0.82 9.72
C ARG A 61 0.69 -0.74 9.43
N ILE A 62 1.39 -1.85 9.66
CA ILE A 62 2.75 -2.08 9.17
C ILE A 62 2.66 -3.20 8.12
N GLN A 63 3.13 -2.93 6.91
CA GLN A 63 3.17 -3.91 5.81
C GLN A 63 4.61 -4.37 5.61
N VAL A 64 4.81 -5.67 5.41
CA VAL A 64 6.12 -6.29 5.22
C VAL A 64 6.16 -6.89 3.81
N PHE A 65 7.12 -6.46 3.01
CA PHE A 65 7.34 -6.98 1.66
C PHE A 65 8.67 -7.72 1.59
N GLN A 66 8.70 -8.82 0.86
CA GLN A 66 9.91 -9.59 0.57
C GLN A 66 9.98 -9.82 -0.93
N ARG A 67 11.19 -9.80 -1.50
CA ARG A 67 11.37 -10.20 -2.90
C ARG A 67 10.99 -11.68 -3.07
N PRO A 68 10.25 -12.05 -4.12
CA PRO A 68 10.12 -13.44 -4.49
C PRO A 68 11.51 -13.99 -4.85
N SER A 69 11.84 -15.15 -4.26
CA SER A 69 13.06 -15.94 -4.53
C SER A 69 13.03 -16.57 -5.92
#